data_AF-A0A953PTF2-F1
#
_entry.id   AF-A0A953PTF2-F1
#
_cell.length_a   1.000
_cell.length_b   1.000
_cell.length_c   1.000
_cell.angle_alpha   90.00
_cell.angle_beta   90.00
_cell.angle_gamma   90.00
#
_symmetry.space_group_name_H-M   'P 1'
#
loop_
_entity.id
_entity.type
_entity.pdbx_description
1 polymer ?
#
loop_
_entity_poly.entity_id
_entity_poly.type
_entity_poly.pdbx_seq_one_letter_code
_entity_poly.pdbx_strand_id
1 'polypeptide(L)' 'MATKSSSSEDRKRALRHLNELIAALDRRVVHMERAGEAAIARDAAALRKKALKRIAELEKD' A
#
# COMPACT_ATOMS: atom_id res chain seq x y z
N MET A 1 20.45 5.71 25.24
CA MET A 1 20.46 4.53 24.34
C MET A 1 19.01 4.07 24.13
N ALA A 2 18.30 4.63 23.15
CA ALA A 2 16.86 4.39 22.93
C ALA A 2 16.44 4.53 21.46
N THR A 3 17.25 4.03 20.51
CA THR A 3 17.04 4.28 19.07
C THR A 3 16.29 3.16 18.33
N LYS A 4 16.10 1.97 18.93
CA LYS A 4 15.40 0.85 18.27
C LYS A 4 13.87 0.89 18.38
N SER A 5 13.29 1.47 19.45
CA SER A 5 11.83 1.42 19.65
C SER A 5 11.07 2.34 18.69
N SER A 6 11.60 3.54 18.40
CA SER A 6 10.99 4.46 17.42
C SER A 6 10.92 3.80 16.04
N SER A 7 12.04 3.24 15.56
CA SER A 7 12.11 2.61 14.23
C SER A 7 11.16 1.42 14.06
N SER A 8 10.95 0.61 15.11
CA SER A 8 9.98 -0.50 15.04
C SER A 8 8.53 -0.02 15.02
N GLU A 9 8.19 1.04 15.76
CA GLU A 9 6.83 1.59 15.76
C GLU A 9 6.52 2.35 14.48
N ASP A 10 7.52 3.03 13.90
CA ASP A 10 7.44 3.67 12.58
C ASP A 10 7.22 2.62 11.49
N ARG A 11 7.90 1.46 11.58
CA ARG A 11 7.70 0.33 10.68
C ARG A 11 6.28 -0.24 10.77
N LYS A 12 5.78 -0.50 11.98
CA LYS A 12 4.40 -0.95 12.19
C LYS A 12 3.38 0.05 11.66
N ARG A 13 3.62 1.35 11.83
CA ARG A 13 2.76 2.42 11.30
C ARG A 13 2.77 2.42 9.77
N ALA A 14 3.94 2.31 9.14
CA ALA A 14 4.07 2.21 7.70
C ALA A 14 3.34 0.98 7.14
N LEU A 15 3.48 -0.19 7.79
CA LEU A 15 2.77 -1.41 7.40
C LEU A 15 1.24 -1.23 7.49
N ARG A 16 0.72 -0.60 8.55
CA ARG A 16 -0.72 -0.32 8.66
C ARG A 16 -1.22 0.58 7.53
N HIS A 17 -0.55 1.71 7.28
CA HIS A 17 -0.96 2.64 6.23
C HIS A 17 -0.89 2.03 4.83
N LEU A 18 0.13 1.20 4.55
CA LEU A 18 0.25 0.51 3.25
C LEU A 18 -0.87 -0.51 3.04
N ASN A 19 -1.26 -1.24 4.09
CA ASN A 19 -2.39 -2.17 4.03
C ASN A 19 -3.73 -1.43 3.83
N GLU A 20 -3.94 -0.31 4.53
CA GLU A 20 -5.13 0.53 4.34
C GLU A 20 -5.20 1.10 2.93
N LEU A 21 -4.06 1.54 2.37
CA LEU A 21 -3.96 1.99 0.99
C LEU A 21 -4.36 0.88 0.01
N ILE A 22 -3.83 -0.33 0.17
CA ILE A 22 -4.19 -1.48 -0.67
C ILE A 22 -5.69 -1.77 -0.59
N ALA A 23 -6.27 -1.81 0.62
CA ALA A 23 -7.69 -2.05 0.80
C ALA A 23 -8.57 -0.93 0.18
N ALA A 24 -8.12 0.32 0.19
CA ALA A 24 -8.79 1.42 -0.50
C ALA A 24 -8.71 1.29 -2.03
N LEU A 25 -7.56 0.87 -2.56
CA LEU A 25 -7.36 0.64 -4.00
C LEU A 25 -8.22 -0.53 -4.49
N ASP A 26 -8.23 -1.65 -3.75
CA ASP A 26 -9.00 -2.84 -4.12
C ASP A 26 -10.50 -2.55 -4.15
N ARG A 27 -11.02 -1.77 -3.19
CA ARG A 27 -12.43 -1.29 -3.21
C ARG A 27 -12.73 -0.42 -4.42
N ARG A 28 -11.80 0.48 -4.81
CA ARG A 28 -12.01 1.36 -5.97
C ARG A 28 -11.98 0.58 -7.30
N VAL A 29 -11.13 -0.43 -7.44
CA VAL A 29 -11.06 -1.27 -8.66
C VAL A 29 -12.40 -1.95 -8.92
N VAL A 30 -13.07 -2.47 -7.89
CA VAL A 30 -14.41 -3.07 -7.99
C VAL A 30 -15.45 -2.10 -8.56
N HIS A 31 -15.25 -0.78 -8.43
CA HIS A 31 -16.19 0.23 -8.91
C HIS A 31 -15.83 0.83 -10.28
N MET A 32 -14.61 0.62 -10.79
CA MET A 32 -14.08 1.29 -11.99
C MET A 32 -14.29 0.52 -13.31
N GLU A 33 -15.17 -0.49 -13.37
CA GLU A 33 -15.41 -1.31 -14.59
C GLU A 33 -16.06 -0.55 -15.77
N ARG A 34 -16.12 0.79 -15.72
CA ARG A 34 -16.61 1.62 -16.83
C ARG A 34 -15.45 1.94 -17.79
N ALA A 35 -15.67 1.74 -19.09
CA ALA A 35 -14.66 1.87 -20.15
C ALA A 35 -13.88 3.20 -20.19
N GLY A 36 -14.37 4.26 -19.54
CA GLY A 36 -13.67 5.55 -19.41
C GLY A 36 -12.63 5.64 -18.28
N GLU A 37 -12.60 4.69 -17.35
CA GLU A 37 -11.77 4.74 -16.13
C GLU A 37 -10.56 3.79 -16.17
N ALA A 38 -10.31 3.15 -17.32
CA ALA A 38 -9.24 2.18 -17.50
C ALA A 38 -7.83 2.73 -17.21
N ALA A 39 -7.60 4.04 -17.37
CA ALA A 39 -6.34 4.68 -16.95
C ALA A 39 -6.20 4.71 -15.42
N ILE A 40 -7.27 5.07 -14.70
CA ILE A 40 -7.30 5.14 -13.25
C ILE A 40 -7.15 3.73 -12.64
N ALA A 41 -7.80 2.73 -13.23
CA ALA A 41 -7.65 1.34 -12.81
C ALA A 41 -6.20 0.83 -12.99
N ARG A 42 -5.54 1.19 -14.09
CA ARG A 42 -4.12 0.86 -14.34
C ARG A 42 -3.19 1.53 -13.33
N ASP A 43 -3.39 2.82 -13.07
CA ASP A 43 -2.58 3.56 -12.10
C ASP A 43 -2.77 3.04 -10.67
N ALA A 44 -4.02 2.70 -10.31
CA ALA A 44 -4.34 2.06 -9.03
C ALA A 44 -3.63 0.70 -8.89
N ALA A 45 -3.65 -0.14 -9.93
CA ALA A 45 -2.94 -1.42 -9.93
C ALA A 45 -1.42 -1.24 -9.80
N ALA A 46 -0.84 -0.25 -10.48
CA ALA A 46 0.58 0.07 -10.35
C ALA A 46 0.93 0.53 -8.93
N LEU A 47 0.10 1.35 -8.30
CA LEU A 47 0.30 1.81 -6.93
C LEU A 47 0.19 0.66 -5.91
N ARG A 48 -0.78 -0.25 -6.09
CA ARG A 48 -0.92 -1.47 -5.28
C ARG A 48 0.35 -2.33 -5.34
N LYS A 49 0.91 -2.54 -6.54
CA LYS A 49 2.15 -3.32 -6.72
C LYS A 49 3.34 -2.68 -5.99
N LYS A 50 3.45 -1.35 -6.03
CA LYS A 50 4.50 -0.61 -5.28
C LYS A 50 4.32 -0.77 -3.77
N ALA A 51 3.09 -0.67 -3.27
CA ALA A 51 2.78 -0.82 -1.84
C ALA A 51 3.12 -2.23 -1.33
N LEU A 52 2.74 -3.28 -2.09
CA LEU A 52 3.08 -4.66 -1.76
C LEU A 52 4.59 -4.91 -1.72
N LYS A 53 5.33 -4.35 -2.69
CA LYS A 53 6.80 -4.42 -2.68
C LYS A 53 7.37 -3.80 -1.42
N ARG A 54 6.86 -2.63 -1.01
CA ARG A 54 7.34 -1.92 0.18
C ARG A 54 7.04 -2.67 1.46
N ILE A 55 5.87 -3.31 1.57
CA ILE A 55 5.54 -4.20 2.69
C ILE A 55 6.57 -5.33 2.78
N ALA A 56 6.84 -6.02 1.67
CA ALA A 56 7.79 -7.13 1.65
C ALA A 56 9.24 -6.72 2.00
N GLU A 57 9.63 -5.47 1.73
CA GLU A 57 10.90 -4.91 2.19
C GLU A 57 10.88 -4.68 3.71
N LEU A 58 9.83 -4.04 4.23
CA LEU A 58 9.68 -3.74 5.66
C LEU A 58 9.50 -4.98 6.55
N GLU A 59 9.04 -6.10 5.99
CA GLU A 59 8.93 -7.37 6.71
C GLU A 59 10.25 -8.14 6.79
N LYS A 60 11.21 -7.84 5.90
CA LYS A 60 12.54 -8.48 5.87
C LYS A 60 13.59 -7.76 6.74
N ASP A 61 13.34 -6.50 7.09
CA ASP A 61 14.10 -5.69 8.06
C ASP A 61 13.64 -5.93 9.52
#